data_AF-A0A173WK60-F1
#
_entry.id   AF-A0A173WK60-F1
#
_cell.length_a   1.000
_cell.length_b   1.000
_cell.length_c   1.000
_cell.angle_alpha   90.00
_cell.angle_beta   90.00
_cell.angle_gamma   90.00
#
_symmetry.space_group_name_H-M   'P 1'
#
loop_
_entity.id
_entity.type
_entity.pdbx_description
1 polymer ?
#
loop_
_entity_poly.entity_id
_entity_poly.type
_entity_poly.pdbx_seq_one_letter_code
_entity_poly.pdbx_strand_id
1 'polypeptide(L)'
;MRFIKEITLFAPSGTLKRFQGLETSFKVEQGKISALISESELIELQNGNKTMYSRMASTEQTVKGLNQKYTDVTGKYDAVSKRYTSLDTKVGEYKSAVDGFSGKLQQLSTTINDDYSTTKSMQTYVKAQVDGLSTAVSETYVKTDTLSGYSTTEQTKSMIDQKTDQIKLDVREKIYGTNYCKNGTFETFTGWVAYADKKPRTTHLGKTCAYLVSGNSIWMNYDYTVDADESNTIIFEAASPEKVALNIKIDDTTIKTFYSSEMSEEWKEFSVDVKLKKGKHTIQFVTSSNASVLYVTNVQIKQDIIESTHSQINILQSSIESKVSKNGIISSINQSSEKVSISANKINFNGLVTANNYFQILTDGSFVATYGTLGGWTVKDGIIKSNDQKIVLDPENNRIYFDDDGDFVTELSPDGTRTNFLTVDGGIVGGDAALLISAASSSRIQFYDSFSDDGEDEIKLQGNLEVRGTKSRVARTENFSDRLLYCYETPTPMFGDLGCGKTNDRGIVIVDIDPEFSETINSGIEYQVFLQKEGDGDIWVAEKEESYFTVRGTPNLKFSWEVKCIQKSFEHLRLDEKEVQEAAQKDARDAQKDYNIIIDTIVEDYDKEMEELINESN
;
A
#
# COMPACT_ATOMS: atom_id res chain seq x y z
N MET A 1 107.28 80.29 -27.87
CA MET A 1 107.09 78.82 -27.83
C MET A 1 106.30 78.46 -26.58
N ARG A 2 105.46 77.41 -26.66
CA ARG A 2 104.26 77.11 -25.85
C ARG A 2 104.42 77.24 -24.32
N PHE A 3 103.48 77.93 -23.67
CA PHE A 3 103.25 77.88 -22.22
C PHE A 3 102.59 76.54 -21.85
N ILE A 4 103.20 75.79 -20.93
CA ILE A 4 102.63 74.56 -20.34
C ILE A 4 101.85 75.01 -19.09
N LYS A 5 100.55 74.75 -19.06
CA LYS A 5 99.68 75.04 -17.90
C LYS A 5 99.79 73.90 -16.89
N GLU A 6 100.19 74.23 -15.67
CA GLU A 6 100.31 73.31 -14.54
C GLU A 6 98.91 72.81 -14.13
N ILE A 7 98.69 71.49 -14.13
CA ILE A 7 97.42 70.87 -13.70
C ILE A 7 97.61 70.36 -12.27
N THR A 8 97.14 71.14 -11.29
CA THR A 8 97.09 70.72 -9.88
C THR A 8 95.91 69.78 -9.62
N LEU A 9 96.12 68.76 -8.77
CA LEU A 9 95.15 67.72 -8.40
C LEU A 9 93.84 68.23 -7.77
N PHE A 10 93.80 69.49 -7.34
CA PHE A 10 92.65 70.15 -6.72
C PHE A 10 92.05 71.28 -7.58
N ALA A 11 92.49 71.43 -8.83
CA ALA A 11 91.85 72.36 -9.76
C ALA A 11 90.38 71.94 -10.00
N PRO A 12 89.42 72.87 -10.14
CA PRO A 12 88.00 72.55 -10.35
C PRO A 12 87.75 71.56 -11.50
N SER A 13 88.57 71.63 -12.56
CA SER A 13 88.52 70.70 -13.70
C SER A 13 89.01 69.28 -13.36
N GLY A 14 89.96 69.13 -12.42
CA GLY A 14 90.43 67.84 -11.92
C GLY A 14 89.41 67.17 -11.00
N THR A 15 88.77 67.95 -10.13
CA THR A 15 87.68 67.49 -9.25
C THR A 15 86.45 67.08 -10.05
N LEU A 16 86.06 67.87 -11.07
CA LEU A 16 84.95 67.53 -11.96
C LEU A 16 85.18 66.20 -12.70
N LYS A 17 86.38 65.98 -13.23
CA LYS A 17 86.74 64.71 -13.88
C LYS A 17 86.65 63.51 -12.93
N ARG A 18 87.00 63.67 -11.65
CA ARG A 18 86.84 62.62 -10.63
C ARG A 18 85.38 62.36 -10.30
N PHE A 19 84.55 63.40 -10.19
CA PHE A 19 83.10 63.25 -10.01
C PHE A 19 82.45 62.55 -11.21
N GLN A 20 82.82 62.91 -12.43
CA GLN A 20 82.34 62.23 -13.64
C GLN A 20 82.81 60.77 -13.70
N GLY A 21 84.05 60.49 -13.28
CA GLY A 21 84.56 59.12 -13.15
C GLY A 21 83.80 58.30 -12.10
N LEU A 22 83.50 58.90 -10.94
CA LEU A 22 82.69 58.27 -9.89
C LEU A 22 81.23 58.08 -10.33
N GLU A 23 80.62 59.03 -11.03
CA GLU A 23 79.28 58.92 -11.60
C GLU A 23 79.22 57.79 -12.64
N THR A 24 80.27 57.66 -13.46
CA THR A 24 80.38 56.58 -14.44
C THR A 24 80.51 55.22 -13.74
N SER A 25 81.39 55.10 -12.73
CA SER A 25 81.51 53.88 -11.93
C SER A 25 80.22 53.53 -11.19
N PHE A 26 79.49 54.53 -10.69
CA PHE A 26 78.19 54.36 -10.05
C PHE A 26 77.14 53.85 -11.03
N LYS A 27 77.06 54.43 -12.24
CA LYS A 27 76.16 53.95 -13.31
C LYS A 27 76.49 52.53 -13.77
N VAL A 28 77.78 52.17 -13.82
CA VAL A 28 78.22 50.81 -14.16
C VAL A 28 77.80 49.82 -13.07
N GLU A 29 78.00 50.14 -11.78
CA GLU A 29 77.53 49.26 -10.70
C GLU A 29 76.00 49.19 -10.61
N GLN A 30 75.29 50.30 -10.85
CA GLN A 30 73.84 50.31 -10.97
C GLN A 30 73.38 49.37 -12.11
N GLY A 31 74.04 49.43 -13.26
CA GLY A 31 73.78 48.52 -14.39
C GLY A 31 74.07 47.05 -14.07
N LYS A 32 75.14 46.75 -13.32
CA LYS A 32 75.43 45.38 -12.85
C LYS A 32 74.38 44.87 -11.86
N ILE A 33 73.92 45.72 -10.93
CA ILE A 33 72.86 45.40 -9.97
C ILE A 33 71.55 45.12 -10.73
N SER A 34 71.17 45.97 -11.67
CA SER A 34 69.98 45.78 -12.51
C SER A 34 70.08 44.57 -13.45
N ALA A 35 71.29 44.11 -13.78
CA ALA A 35 71.51 42.88 -14.55
C ALA A 35 71.48 41.61 -13.68
N LEU A 36 71.71 41.71 -12.37
CA LEU A 36 71.62 40.60 -11.42
C LEU A 36 70.18 40.33 -10.98
N ILE A 37 69.39 41.37 -10.82
CA ILE A 37 67.97 41.28 -10.50
C ILE A 37 67.24 42.50 -11.05
N SER A 38 66.21 42.26 -11.84
CA SER A 38 65.34 43.32 -12.34
C SER A 38 64.39 43.80 -11.25
N GLU A 39 63.94 45.05 -11.36
CA GLU A 39 62.93 45.61 -10.45
C GLU A 39 61.60 44.83 -10.54
N SER A 40 61.29 44.28 -11.71
CA SER A 40 60.18 43.33 -11.92
C SER A 40 60.35 42.04 -11.12
N GLU A 41 61.54 41.42 -11.09
CA GLU A 41 61.80 40.21 -10.30
C GLU A 41 61.70 40.49 -8.79
N LEU A 42 62.11 41.68 -8.33
CA LEU A 42 61.92 42.13 -6.94
C LEU A 42 60.43 42.29 -6.58
N ILE A 43 59.62 42.84 -7.47
CA ILE A 43 58.16 42.99 -7.30
C ILE A 43 57.48 41.61 -7.32
N GLU A 44 57.87 40.72 -8.24
CA GLU A 44 57.37 39.35 -8.29
C GLU A 44 57.70 38.57 -7.02
N LEU A 45 58.92 38.69 -6.48
CA LEU A 45 59.31 38.06 -5.22
C LEU A 45 58.50 38.59 -4.01
N GLN A 46 58.26 39.90 -3.95
CA GLN A 46 57.41 40.50 -2.91
C GLN A 46 55.95 40.07 -3.01
N ASN A 47 55.40 40.01 -4.23
CA ASN A 47 54.03 39.57 -4.49
C ASN A 47 53.86 38.05 -4.36
N GLY A 48 54.92 37.27 -4.60
CA GLY A 48 54.96 35.82 -4.43
C GLY A 48 54.62 35.38 -3.00
N ASN A 49 55.07 36.13 -2.00
CA ASN A 49 54.70 35.86 -0.60
C ASN A 49 53.20 36.11 -0.34
N LYS A 50 52.65 37.23 -0.83
CA LYS A 50 51.21 37.54 -0.67
C LYS A 50 50.32 36.53 -1.39
N THR A 51 50.70 36.09 -2.59
CA THR A 51 49.97 35.07 -3.34
C THR A 51 50.11 33.67 -2.72
N MET A 52 51.24 33.36 -2.08
CA MET A 52 51.40 32.10 -1.34
C MET A 52 50.48 32.01 -0.11
N TYR A 53 50.39 33.08 0.70
CA TYR A 53 49.49 33.10 1.86
C TYR A 53 48.01 32.98 1.48
N SER A 54 47.58 33.64 0.41
CA SER A 54 46.20 33.51 -0.10
C SER A 54 45.90 32.10 -0.62
N ARG A 55 46.84 31.47 -1.35
CA ARG A 55 46.71 30.07 -1.76
C ARG A 55 46.70 29.10 -0.56
N MET A 56 47.48 29.38 0.47
CA MET A 56 47.52 28.56 1.69
C MET A 56 46.23 28.69 2.50
N ALA A 57 45.66 29.90 2.61
CA ALA A 57 44.36 30.12 3.24
C ALA A 57 43.22 29.41 2.48
N SER A 58 43.22 29.48 1.14
CA SER A 58 42.29 28.73 0.29
C SER A 58 42.43 27.21 0.47
N THR A 59 43.68 26.72 0.60
CA THR A 59 43.97 25.31 0.89
C THR A 59 43.43 24.90 2.26
N GLU A 60 43.64 25.72 3.30
CA GLU A 60 43.13 25.45 4.65
C GLU A 60 41.59 25.39 4.67
N GLN A 61 40.92 26.31 3.96
CA GLN A 61 39.46 26.33 3.84
C GLN A 61 38.95 25.07 3.13
N THR A 62 39.64 24.63 2.07
CA THR A 62 39.33 23.38 1.37
C THR A 62 39.49 22.17 2.29
N VAL A 63 40.57 22.10 3.07
CA VAL A 63 40.82 21.02 4.04
C VAL A 63 39.76 20.99 5.14
N LYS A 64 39.35 22.15 5.69
CA LYS A 64 38.24 22.23 6.65
C LYS A 64 36.93 21.72 6.05
N GLY A 65 36.63 22.11 4.80
CA GLY A 65 35.47 21.61 4.06
C GLY A 65 35.50 20.10 3.85
N LEU A 66 36.66 19.54 3.50
CA LEU A 66 36.86 18.08 3.36
C LEU A 66 36.67 17.34 4.68
N ASN A 67 37.19 17.87 5.79
CA ASN A 67 37.03 17.28 7.12
C ASN A 67 35.55 17.26 7.55
N GLN A 68 34.81 18.32 7.24
CA GLN A 68 33.37 18.37 7.49
C GLN A 68 32.61 17.32 6.66
N LYS A 69 32.94 17.19 5.36
CA LYS A 69 32.37 16.16 4.48
C LYS A 69 32.68 14.74 4.98
N TYR A 70 33.91 14.49 5.40
CA TYR A 70 34.32 13.20 5.97
C TYR A 70 33.53 12.85 7.23
N THR A 71 33.30 13.84 8.10
CA THR A 71 32.49 13.68 9.32
C THR A 71 31.04 13.36 9.00
N ASP A 72 30.43 14.07 8.03
CA ASP A 72 29.07 13.79 7.55
C ASP A 72 28.94 12.38 6.93
N VAL A 73 29.90 11.99 6.10
CA VAL A 73 29.94 10.65 5.48
C VAL A 73 30.06 9.55 6.54
N THR A 74 30.90 9.74 7.56
CA THR A 74 31.04 8.79 8.67
C THR A 74 29.74 8.65 9.44
N GLY A 75 29.06 9.75 9.75
CA GLY A 75 27.75 9.72 10.42
C GLY A 75 26.67 9.01 9.59
N LYS A 76 26.63 9.25 8.27
CA LYS A 76 25.74 8.55 7.35
C LYS A 76 26.05 7.05 7.27
N TYR A 77 27.32 6.68 7.24
CA TYR A 77 27.75 5.28 7.25
C TYR A 77 27.28 4.57 8.53
N ASP A 78 27.48 5.18 9.70
CA ASP A 78 27.02 4.61 10.97
C ASP A 78 25.50 4.43 11.03
N ALA A 79 24.75 5.40 10.49
CA ALA A 79 23.29 5.32 10.42
C ALA A 79 22.83 4.19 9.48
N VAL A 80 23.46 4.04 8.32
CA VAL A 80 23.17 2.96 7.37
C VAL A 80 23.54 1.60 7.96
N SER A 81 24.69 1.49 8.60
CA SER A 81 25.15 0.27 9.27
C SER A 81 24.16 -0.21 10.34
N LYS A 82 23.67 0.70 11.20
CA LYS A 82 22.63 0.37 12.18
C LYS A 82 21.32 -0.10 11.55
N ARG A 83 20.89 0.54 10.45
CA ARG A 83 19.69 0.11 9.71
C ARG A 83 19.88 -1.28 9.10
N TYR A 84 21.08 -1.57 8.58
CA TYR A 84 21.42 -2.88 8.04
C TYR A 84 21.36 -3.96 9.12
N THR A 85 21.95 -3.73 10.30
CA THR A 85 21.83 -4.66 11.43
C THR A 85 20.36 -4.91 11.83
N SER A 86 19.54 -3.84 11.88
CA SER A 86 18.12 -4.01 12.19
C SER A 86 17.36 -4.81 11.12
N LEU A 87 17.73 -4.67 9.85
CA LEU A 87 17.14 -5.42 8.75
C LEU A 87 17.53 -6.89 8.83
N ASP A 88 18.80 -7.18 9.10
CA ASP A 88 19.31 -8.54 9.28
C ASP A 88 18.58 -9.29 10.41
N THR A 89 18.37 -8.62 11.55
CA THR A 89 17.55 -9.16 12.66
C THR A 89 16.13 -9.50 12.20
N LYS A 90 15.45 -8.59 11.49
CA LYS A 90 14.08 -8.82 11.00
C LYS A 90 14.02 -9.97 9.98
N VAL A 91 15.03 -10.10 9.12
CA VAL A 91 15.13 -11.23 8.17
C VAL A 91 15.26 -12.55 8.93
N GLY A 92 16.02 -12.59 10.03
CA GLY A 92 16.11 -13.74 10.93
C GLY A 92 14.76 -14.10 11.58
N GLU A 93 13.99 -13.10 12.02
CA GLU A 93 12.64 -13.29 12.57
C GLU A 93 11.67 -13.85 11.51
N TYR A 94 11.68 -13.31 10.30
CA TYR A 94 10.85 -13.80 9.19
C TYR A 94 11.22 -15.23 8.80
N LYS A 95 12.51 -15.56 8.72
CA LYS A 95 12.95 -16.93 8.48
C LYS A 95 12.38 -17.89 9.53
N SER A 96 12.48 -17.52 10.81
CA SER A 96 11.98 -18.35 11.92
C SER A 96 10.46 -18.57 11.82
N ALA A 97 9.70 -17.53 11.46
CA ALA A 97 8.26 -17.63 11.26
C ALA A 97 7.89 -18.52 10.07
N VAL A 98 8.61 -18.40 8.94
CA VAL A 98 8.41 -19.23 7.74
C VAL A 98 8.74 -20.69 8.03
N ASP A 99 9.86 -20.96 8.71
CA ASP A 99 10.24 -22.32 9.11
C ASP A 99 9.16 -22.94 10.03
N GLY A 100 8.61 -22.15 10.97
CA GLY A 100 7.49 -22.56 11.82
C GLY A 100 6.20 -22.84 11.06
N PHE A 101 5.86 -22.02 10.05
CA PHE A 101 4.69 -22.25 9.20
C PHE A 101 4.86 -23.50 8.32
N SER A 102 6.04 -23.70 7.74
CA SER A 102 6.39 -24.89 6.96
C SER A 102 6.24 -26.17 7.79
N GLY A 103 6.72 -26.17 9.04
CA GLY A 103 6.52 -27.28 9.97
C GLY A 103 5.04 -27.58 10.25
N LYS A 104 4.21 -26.55 10.44
CA LYS A 104 2.75 -26.72 10.61
C LYS A 104 2.08 -27.25 9.34
N LEU A 105 2.52 -26.80 8.16
CA LEU A 105 1.99 -27.28 6.87
C LEU A 105 2.33 -28.75 6.62
N GLN A 106 3.55 -29.18 6.99
CA GLN A 106 3.95 -30.58 6.96
C GLN A 106 3.09 -31.42 7.91
N GLN A 107 2.88 -30.96 9.15
CA GLN A 107 1.99 -31.63 10.10
C GLN A 107 0.56 -31.77 9.55
N LEU A 108 0.00 -30.69 8.99
CA LEU A 108 -1.32 -30.70 8.37
C LEU A 108 -1.38 -31.67 7.18
N SER A 109 -0.35 -31.71 6.33
CA SER A 109 -0.25 -32.66 5.21
C SER A 109 -0.25 -34.11 5.69
N THR A 110 0.54 -34.41 6.74
CA THR A 110 0.55 -35.73 7.39
C THR A 110 -0.83 -36.07 7.96
N THR A 111 -1.45 -35.17 8.73
CA THR A 111 -2.79 -35.37 9.29
C THR A 111 -3.84 -35.58 8.19
N ILE A 112 -3.80 -34.82 7.09
CA ILE A 112 -4.76 -35.01 5.98
C ILE A 112 -4.52 -36.36 5.28
N ASN A 113 -3.27 -36.77 5.07
CA ASN A 113 -2.96 -38.07 4.46
C ASN A 113 -3.32 -39.25 5.37
N ASP A 114 -3.12 -39.12 6.68
CA ASP A 114 -3.33 -40.22 7.63
C ASP A 114 -4.79 -40.31 8.10
N ASP A 115 -5.42 -39.18 8.41
CA ASP A 115 -6.78 -39.14 8.97
C ASP A 115 -7.88 -38.86 7.92
N TYR A 116 -7.51 -38.32 6.76
CA TYR A 116 -8.46 -37.85 5.73
C TYR A 116 -8.24 -38.44 4.32
N SER A 117 -7.36 -39.44 4.13
CA SER A 117 -7.21 -40.18 2.86
C SER A 117 -8.42 -41.08 2.57
N THR A 118 -9.48 -40.39 2.17
CA THR A 118 -10.83 -40.84 1.85
C THR A 118 -10.91 -41.59 0.52
N THR A 119 -10.18 -42.70 0.39
CA THR A 119 -10.56 -43.69 -0.63
C THR A 119 -10.11 -45.10 -0.32
N LYS A 120 -8.85 -45.36 0.07
CA LYS A 120 -8.39 -46.75 0.17
C LYS A 120 -9.04 -47.55 1.31
N SER A 121 -9.08 -47.01 2.53
CA SER A 121 -9.68 -47.68 3.69
C SER A 121 -11.20 -47.77 3.56
N MET A 122 -11.83 -46.70 3.06
CA MET A 122 -13.27 -46.63 2.84
C MET A 122 -13.73 -47.51 1.67
N GLN A 123 -12.98 -47.57 0.56
CA GLN A 123 -13.23 -48.49 -0.57
C GLN A 123 -12.97 -49.94 -0.16
N THR A 124 -11.97 -50.21 0.68
CA THR A 124 -11.73 -51.57 1.19
C THR A 124 -12.89 -52.05 2.07
N TYR A 125 -13.38 -51.18 2.96
CA TYR A 125 -14.54 -51.47 3.79
C TYR A 125 -15.82 -51.63 2.95
N VAL A 126 -16.11 -50.68 2.05
CA VAL A 126 -17.28 -50.73 1.17
C VAL A 126 -17.22 -51.97 0.27
N LYS A 127 -16.06 -52.31 -0.29
CA LYS A 127 -15.89 -53.53 -1.10
C LYS A 127 -16.11 -54.80 -0.28
N ALA A 128 -15.58 -54.88 0.95
CA ALA A 128 -15.84 -56.02 1.84
C ALA A 128 -17.33 -56.16 2.18
N GLN A 129 -18.05 -55.05 2.40
CA GLN A 129 -19.50 -55.07 2.61
C GLN A 129 -20.26 -55.51 1.35
N VAL A 130 -19.86 -55.04 0.17
CA VAL A 130 -20.46 -55.42 -1.13
C VAL A 130 -20.21 -56.89 -1.46
N ASP A 131 -18.99 -57.40 -1.26
CA ASP A 131 -18.64 -58.81 -1.50
C ASP A 131 -19.41 -59.75 -0.54
N GLY A 132 -19.57 -59.33 0.73
CA GLY A 132 -20.41 -60.03 1.70
C GLY A 132 -21.88 -60.07 1.27
N LEU A 133 -22.42 -58.94 0.79
CA LEU A 133 -23.79 -58.87 0.26
C LEU A 133 -23.96 -59.77 -0.97
N SER A 134 -22.99 -59.77 -1.89
CA SER A 134 -23.01 -60.59 -3.11
C SER A 134 -22.98 -62.09 -2.81
N THR A 135 -22.26 -62.49 -1.75
CA THR A 135 -22.20 -63.88 -1.28
C THR A 135 -23.55 -64.32 -0.71
N ALA A 136 -24.15 -63.50 0.18
CA ALA A 136 -25.46 -63.77 0.76
C ALA A 136 -26.59 -63.83 -0.29
N VAL A 137 -26.52 -62.96 -1.30
CA VAL A 137 -27.49 -62.97 -2.43
C VAL A 137 -27.29 -64.21 -3.31
N SER A 138 -26.06 -64.68 -3.50
CA SER A 138 -25.76 -65.89 -4.29
C SER A 138 -26.22 -67.18 -3.61
N GLU A 139 -26.27 -67.21 -2.27
CA GLU A 139 -26.81 -68.33 -1.50
C GLU A 139 -28.35 -68.33 -1.42
N THR A 140 -28.98 -67.17 -1.63
CA THR A 140 -30.45 -67.01 -1.55
C THR A 140 -31.18 -67.42 -2.84
N TYR A 141 -30.53 -67.35 -4.00
CA TYR A 141 -31.13 -67.77 -5.27
C TYR A 141 -30.98 -69.29 -5.48
N VAL A 142 -32.10 -70.01 -5.32
CA VAL A 142 -32.24 -71.42 -5.66
C VAL A 142 -31.96 -71.62 -7.15
N LYS A 143 -30.90 -72.36 -7.49
CA LYS A 143 -30.65 -72.81 -8.88
C LYS A 143 -31.79 -73.73 -9.34
N THR A 144 -32.22 -73.55 -10.58
CA THR A 144 -33.37 -74.20 -11.22
C THR A 144 -33.32 -75.73 -11.17
N ASP A 145 -32.13 -76.32 -10.94
CA ASP A 145 -31.90 -77.77 -10.90
C ASP A 145 -32.41 -78.46 -9.62
N THR A 146 -32.77 -77.73 -8.56
CA THR A 146 -33.31 -78.34 -7.32
C THR A 146 -34.82 -78.65 -7.40
N LEU A 147 -35.50 -78.20 -8.46
CA LEU A 147 -36.97 -78.31 -8.61
C LEU A 147 -37.44 -79.54 -9.41
N SER A 148 -36.53 -80.38 -9.92
CA SER A 148 -36.91 -81.58 -10.68
C SER A 148 -37.30 -82.80 -9.81
N GLY A 149 -37.32 -82.67 -8.49
CA GLY A 149 -37.52 -83.79 -7.54
C GLY A 149 -38.91 -83.92 -6.89
N TYR A 150 -39.89 -83.07 -7.20
CA TYR A 150 -41.16 -82.99 -6.45
C TYR A 150 -42.37 -83.27 -7.33
N SER A 151 -42.90 -84.50 -7.30
CA SER A 151 -43.86 -85.00 -8.30
C SER A 151 -45.32 -85.18 -7.85
N THR A 152 -45.73 -84.79 -6.63
CA THR A 152 -47.17 -84.90 -6.22
C THR A 152 -47.69 -83.74 -5.33
N THR A 153 -49.00 -83.50 -5.41
CA THR A 153 -49.73 -82.39 -4.75
C THR A 153 -49.74 -82.45 -3.22
N GLU A 154 -49.66 -83.63 -2.60
CA GLU A 154 -49.55 -83.79 -1.14
C GLU A 154 -48.16 -83.38 -0.62
N GLN A 155 -47.11 -83.68 -1.38
CA GLN A 155 -45.74 -83.28 -1.05
C GLN A 155 -45.57 -81.76 -1.16
N THR A 156 -46.23 -81.14 -2.14
CA THR A 156 -46.28 -79.67 -2.26
C THR A 156 -47.00 -79.02 -1.08
N LYS A 157 -48.11 -79.60 -0.59
CA LYS A 157 -48.86 -79.06 0.55
C LYS A 157 -48.08 -79.16 1.86
N SER A 158 -47.44 -80.32 2.13
CA SER A 158 -46.57 -80.50 3.30
C SER A 158 -45.36 -79.55 3.31
N MET A 159 -44.79 -79.26 2.14
CA MET A 159 -43.72 -78.27 2.00
C MET A 159 -44.21 -76.83 2.13
N ILE A 160 -45.42 -76.51 1.65
CA ILE A 160 -46.03 -75.19 1.88
C ILE A 160 -46.29 -74.97 3.37
N ASP A 161 -46.76 -75.99 4.09
CA ASP A 161 -46.95 -75.91 5.55
C ASP A 161 -45.60 -75.76 6.26
N GLN A 162 -44.59 -76.56 5.91
CA GLN A 162 -43.22 -76.39 6.43
C GLN A 162 -42.61 -75.03 6.11
N LYS A 163 -42.78 -74.51 4.89
CA LYS A 163 -42.27 -73.19 4.50
C LYS A 163 -43.06 -72.06 5.15
N THR A 164 -44.36 -72.24 5.37
CA THR A 164 -45.19 -71.28 6.11
C THR A 164 -44.78 -71.24 7.58
N ASP A 165 -44.49 -72.39 8.17
CA ASP A 165 -43.97 -72.47 9.54
C ASP A 165 -42.53 -71.94 9.63
N GLN A 166 -41.68 -72.20 8.64
CA GLN A 166 -40.34 -71.62 8.52
C GLN A 166 -40.39 -70.10 8.35
N ILE A 167 -41.32 -69.57 7.54
CA ILE A 167 -41.52 -68.11 7.37
C ILE A 167 -42.06 -67.49 8.65
N LYS A 168 -43.00 -68.16 9.35
CA LYS A 168 -43.41 -67.73 10.71
C LYS A 168 -42.22 -67.77 11.67
N LEU A 169 -41.32 -68.74 11.56
CA LEU A 169 -40.11 -68.86 12.36
C LEU A 169 -39.11 -67.73 12.04
N ASP A 170 -38.83 -67.46 10.77
CA ASP A 170 -37.89 -66.44 10.28
C ASP A 170 -38.40 -65.01 10.55
N VAL A 171 -39.71 -64.78 10.41
CA VAL A 171 -40.35 -63.51 10.81
C VAL A 171 -40.29 -63.36 12.33
N ARG A 172 -40.48 -64.43 13.10
CA ARG A 172 -40.30 -64.41 14.57
C ARG A 172 -38.83 -64.25 14.98
N GLU A 173 -37.86 -64.80 14.26
CA GLU A 173 -36.42 -64.61 14.54
C GLU A 173 -35.90 -63.22 14.17
N LYS A 174 -36.60 -62.48 13.30
CA LYS A 174 -36.27 -61.09 12.98
C LYS A 174 -36.99 -60.05 13.85
N ILE A 175 -38.13 -60.40 14.44
CA ILE A 175 -38.89 -59.52 15.36
C ILE A 175 -38.34 -59.63 16.79
N TYR A 176 -37.86 -60.80 17.18
CA TYR A 176 -37.30 -61.06 18.50
C TYR A 176 -35.77 -61.23 18.44
N GLY A 177 -35.05 -60.62 19.38
CA GLY A 177 -33.60 -60.63 19.46
C GLY A 177 -33.04 -61.92 20.04
N THR A 178 -32.02 -61.81 20.88
CA THR A 178 -31.35 -62.95 21.49
C THR A 178 -32.37 -63.89 22.14
N ASN A 179 -32.39 -65.17 21.72
CA ASN A 179 -33.06 -66.22 22.48
C ASN A 179 -32.13 -66.70 23.60
N TYR A 180 -32.48 -66.38 24.85
CA TYR A 180 -31.70 -66.73 26.04
C TYR A 180 -31.82 -68.22 26.43
N CYS A 181 -32.88 -68.91 25.99
CA CYS A 181 -33.01 -70.36 26.20
C CYS A 181 -32.43 -71.14 25.01
N LYS A 182 -31.24 -71.73 25.20
CA LYS A 182 -30.57 -72.50 24.13
C LYS A 182 -30.98 -73.97 24.06
N ASN A 183 -31.52 -74.53 25.13
CA ASN A 183 -31.88 -75.94 25.24
C ASN A 183 -33.39 -76.14 25.55
N GLY A 184 -34.25 -75.32 24.94
CA GLY A 184 -35.69 -75.36 25.20
C GLY A 184 -36.46 -76.50 24.50
N THR A 185 -35.84 -77.16 23.50
CA THR A 185 -36.35 -78.40 22.88
C THR A 185 -36.05 -79.64 23.72
N PHE A 186 -35.28 -79.47 24.80
CA PHE A 186 -34.86 -80.53 25.72
C PHE A 186 -34.08 -81.70 25.07
N GLU A 187 -33.45 -81.47 23.89
CA GLU A 187 -32.45 -82.41 23.33
C GLU A 187 -31.35 -82.72 24.34
N THR A 188 -30.91 -81.69 25.06
CA THR A 188 -30.14 -81.81 26.30
C THR A 188 -30.88 -81.11 27.43
N PHE A 189 -30.65 -81.53 28.68
CA PHE A 189 -31.18 -80.85 29.87
C PHE A 189 -30.18 -79.80 30.43
N THR A 190 -29.21 -79.38 29.62
CA THR A 190 -28.15 -78.47 30.05
C THR A 190 -28.69 -77.07 30.30
N GLY A 191 -28.35 -76.48 31.45
CA GLY A 191 -28.87 -75.17 31.88
C GLY A 191 -30.24 -75.22 32.57
N TRP A 192 -30.92 -76.38 32.54
CA TRP A 192 -32.16 -76.61 33.26
C TRP A 192 -31.90 -77.33 34.58
N VAL A 193 -32.61 -76.93 35.64
CA VAL A 193 -32.62 -77.59 36.94
C VAL A 193 -34.04 -78.02 37.25
N ALA A 194 -34.25 -79.26 37.65
CA ALA A 194 -35.55 -79.76 38.07
C ALA A 194 -35.54 -80.14 39.54
N TYR A 195 -36.72 -80.15 40.14
CA TYR A 195 -36.87 -80.54 41.53
C TYR A 195 -36.30 -81.95 41.82
N ALA A 196 -35.54 -82.05 42.93
CA ALA A 196 -34.91 -83.27 43.43
C ALA A 196 -33.90 -83.95 42.47
N ASP A 197 -33.23 -83.18 41.61
CA ASP A 197 -32.24 -83.65 40.60
C ASP A 197 -32.77 -84.72 39.61
N LYS A 198 -34.08 -84.93 39.58
CA LYS A 198 -34.73 -85.83 38.64
C LYS A 198 -34.78 -85.14 37.29
N LYS A 199 -33.83 -85.44 36.39
CA LYS A 199 -33.80 -84.92 35.01
C LYS A 199 -34.98 -85.49 34.21
N PRO A 200 -36.16 -84.84 34.16
CA PRO A 200 -37.39 -85.50 33.74
C PRO A 200 -37.56 -85.27 32.24
N ARG A 201 -36.67 -85.87 31.45
CA ARG A 201 -36.71 -85.82 29.98
C ARG A 201 -37.42 -87.06 29.46
N THR A 202 -38.38 -86.88 28.57
CA THR A 202 -39.10 -87.98 27.91
C THR A 202 -39.47 -87.60 26.48
N THR A 203 -40.16 -88.50 25.80
CA THR A 203 -40.78 -88.24 24.50
C THR A 203 -42.30 -88.33 24.66
N HIS A 204 -43.01 -87.28 24.26
CA HIS A 204 -44.46 -87.23 24.25
C HIS A 204 -44.96 -86.70 22.90
N LEU A 205 -45.91 -87.43 22.30
CA LEU A 205 -46.46 -87.12 20.96
C LEU A 205 -45.37 -86.75 19.93
N GLY A 206 -44.29 -87.53 19.90
CA GLY A 206 -43.19 -87.39 18.93
C GLY A 206 -42.16 -86.28 19.21
N LYS A 207 -42.33 -85.43 20.24
CA LYS A 207 -41.35 -84.39 20.62
C LYS A 207 -40.58 -84.79 21.88
N THR A 208 -39.30 -84.46 21.93
CA THR A 208 -38.52 -84.50 23.18
C THR A 208 -39.03 -83.37 24.08
N CYS A 209 -39.33 -83.68 25.34
CA CYS A 209 -39.94 -82.73 26.26
C CYS A 209 -39.52 -83.00 27.70
N ALA A 210 -39.72 -82.00 28.54
CA ALA A 210 -39.65 -82.17 29.98
C ALA A 210 -41.05 -82.48 30.54
N TYR A 211 -41.15 -83.43 31.47
CA TYR A 211 -42.43 -83.83 32.07
C TYR A 211 -42.47 -83.51 33.58
N LEU A 212 -43.61 -83.04 34.05
CA LEU A 212 -43.84 -82.62 35.43
C LEU A 212 -44.95 -83.55 36.01
N VAL A 213 -44.62 -84.47 36.96
CA VAL A 213 -45.57 -85.37 37.70
C VAL A 213 -45.68 -85.09 39.21
N SER A 214 -46.89 -85.12 39.76
CA SER A 214 -47.17 -84.77 41.17
C SER A 214 -46.62 -85.75 42.21
N GLY A 215 -46.36 -85.22 43.41
CA GLY A 215 -45.98 -85.97 44.60
C GLY A 215 -45.02 -85.21 45.51
N ASN A 216 -44.15 -84.37 44.94
CA ASN A 216 -43.39 -83.32 45.61
C ASN A 216 -42.90 -82.35 44.51
N SER A 217 -43.42 -81.11 44.52
CA SER A 217 -43.09 -79.93 43.70
C SER A 217 -42.21 -80.12 42.44
N ILE A 218 -42.74 -80.74 41.40
CA ILE A 218 -42.24 -80.73 40.02
C ILE A 218 -42.21 -79.32 39.43
N TRP A 219 -41.13 -78.58 39.71
CA TRP A 219 -40.76 -77.40 38.96
C TRP A 219 -39.53 -77.68 38.10
N MET A 220 -39.35 -76.85 37.09
CA MET A 220 -38.10 -76.75 36.36
C MET A 220 -37.72 -75.28 36.19
N ASN A 221 -36.43 -75.01 36.35
CA ASN A 221 -35.84 -73.69 36.34
C ASN A 221 -34.80 -73.58 35.24
N TYR A 222 -34.70 -72.40 34.64
CA TYR A 222 -33.63 -72.05 33.72
C TYR A 222 -33.07 -70.68 34.07
N ASP A 223 -31.77 -70.61 34.32
CA ASP A 223 -31.08 -69.38 34.66
C ASP A 223 -30.53 -68.73 33.39
N TYR A 224 -30.72 -67.42 33.26
CA TYR A 224 -30.19 -66.64 32.16
C TYR A 224 -29.77 -65.24 32.63
N THR A 225 -28.94 -64.57 31.82
CA THR A 225 -28.45 -63.22 32.11
C THR A 225 -28.88 -62.28 31.00
N VAL A 226 -29.38 -61.13 31.40
CA VAL A 226 -29.81 -60.05 30.52
C VAL A 226 -28.85 -58.87 30.68
N ASP A 227 -28.36 -58.33 29.57
CA ASP A 227 -27.26 -57.35 29.56
C ASP A 227 -27.71 -55.88 29.72
N ALA A 228 -29.01 -55.62 29.61
CA ALA A 228 -29.65 -54.31 29.77
C ALA A 228 -31.07 -54.45 30.34
N ASP A 229 -31.69 -53.34 30.77
CA ASP A 229 -33.13 -53.35 31.05
C ASP A 229 -33.89 -53.56 29.73
N GLU A 230 -34.72 -54.60 29.63
CA GLU A 230 -35.41 -54.96 28.39
C GLU A 230 -36.75 -55.67 28.62
N SER A 231 -37.53 -55.78 27.55
CA SER A 231 -38.75 -56.59 27.49
C SER A 231 -38.44 -57.92 26.81
N ASN A 232 -38.98 -59.02 27.34
CA ASN A 232 -38.83 -60.36 26.79
C ASN A 232 -40.19 -61.04 26.64
N THR A 233 -40.35 -61.84 25.60
CA THR A 233 -41.45 -62.78 25.45
C THR A 233 -40.94 -64.19 25.70
N ILE A 234 -41.54 -64.86 26.67
CA ILE A 234 -41.32 -66.29 26.92
C ILE A 234 -42.35 -67.04 26.09
N ILE A 235 -41.90 -67.95 25.23
CA ILE A 235 -42.74 -68.80 24.38
C ILE A 235 -42.44 -70.24 24.72
N PHE A 236 -43.45 -71.10 24.80
CA PHE A 236 -43.26 -72.53 25.02
C PHE A 236 -44.46 -73.31 24.49
N GLU A 237 -44.28 -74.60 24.28
CA GLU A 237 -45.37 -75.51 24.02
C GLU A 237 -45.66 -76.36 25.24
N ALA A 238 -46.94 -76.57 25.54
CA ALA A 238 -47.36 -77.47 26.59
C ALA A 238 -48.51 -78.38 26.13
N ALA A 239 -48.51 -79.60 26.67
CA ALA A 239 -49.56 -80.59 26.50
C ALA A 239 -49.80 -81.31 27.83
N SER A 240 -51.05 -81.63 28.14
CA SER A 240 -51.39 -82.43 29.30
C SER A 240 -52.59 -83.32 29.01
N PRO A 241 -52.48 -84.65 29.23
CA PRO A 241 -53.62 -85.56 29.18
C PRO A 241 -54.63 -85.35 30.33
N GLU A 242 -54.35 -84.47 31.27
CA GLU A 242 -55.16 -84.26 32.46
C GLU A 242 -55.35 -82.77 32.79
N LYS A 243 -56.31 -82.44 33.66
CA LYS A 243 -56.61 -81.06 34.04
C LYS A 243 -55.58 -80.50 35.02
N VAL A 244 -54.50 -79.90 34.50
CA VAL A 244 -53.43 -79.26 35.27
C VAL A 244 -53.29 -77.78 34.93
N ALA A 245 -52.96 -76.94 35.92
CA ALA A 245 -52.60 -75.54 35.69
C ALA A 245 -51.08 -75.35 35.76
N LEU A 246 -50.55 -74.46 34.93
CA LEU A 246 -49.14 -74.11 34.83
C LEU A 246 -48.91 -72.66 35.24
N ASN A 247 -48.01 -72.44 36.20
CA ASN A 247 -47.53 -71.12 36.56
C ASN A 247 -46.16 -70.89 35.94
N ILE A 248 -45.99 -69.75 35.28
CA ILE A 248 -44.69 -69.23 34.91
C ILE A 248 -44.27 -68.22 35.97
N LYS A 249 -43.08 -68.44 36.53
CA LYS A 249 -42.47 -67.53 37.49
C LYS A 249 -41.16 -66.97 36.96
N ILE A 250 -40.83 -65.77 37.38
CA ILE A 250 -39.51 -65.17 37.24
C ILE A 250 -39.05 -64.76 38.62
N ASP A 251 -37.86 -65.19 39.02
CA ASP A 251 -37.27 -64.91 40.34
C ASP A 251 -38.27 -65.18 41.49
N ASP A 252 -38.83 -66.40 41.48
CA ASP A 252 -39.87 -66.91 42.38
C ASP A 252 -41.23 -66.19 42.37
N THR A 253 -41.38 -65.14 41.57
CA THR A 253 -42.62 -64.37 41.42
C THR A 253 -43.45 -64.88 40.25
N THR A 254 -44.71 -65.26 40.50
CA THR A 254 -45.63 -65.69 39.43
C THR A 254 -45.96 -64.52 38.50
N ILE A 255 -45.57 -64.64 37.23
CA ILE A 255 -45.87 -63.65 36.19
C ILE A 255 -47.13 -64.01 35.40
N LYS A 256 -47.44 -65.29 35.24
CA LYS A 256 -48.66 -65.75 34.57
C LYS A 256 -49.06 -67.14 35.04
N THR A 257 -50.37 -67.35 35.19
CA THR A 257 -50.98 -68.67 35.37
C THR A 257 -51.78 -69.01 34.12
N PHE A 258 -51.55 -70.20 33.58
CA PHE A 258 -52.37 -70.84 32.55
C PHE A 258 -53.21 -71.91 33.24
N TYR A 259 -54.54 -71.74 33.19
CA TYR A 259 -55.46 -72.62 33.90
C TYR A 259 -55.67 -73.94 33.15
N SER A 260 -56.16 -74.95 33.85
CA SER A 260 -56.41 -76.28 33.26
C SER A 260 -57.41 -76.29 32.12
N SER A 261 -58.27 -75.28 32.00
CA SER A 261 -59.15 -75.07 30.84
C SER A 261 -58.42 -74.66 29.56
N GLU A 262 -57.19 -74.15 29.68
CA GLU A 262 -56.40 -73.68 28.54
C GLU A 262 -55.46 -74.76 27.98
N MET A 263 -55.25 -75.83 28.75
CA MET A 263 -54.43 -76.99 28.39
C MET A 263 -55.18 -77.96 27.46
N SER A 264 -54.43 -78.66 26.62
CA SER A 264 -54.94 -79.65 25.67
C SER A 264 -54.12 -80.94 25.78
N GLU A 265 -54.71 -82.07 25.38
CA GLU A 265 -53.96 -83.33 25.21
C GLU A 265 -52.96 -83.23 24.05
N GLU A 266 -53.21 -82.35 23.08
CA GLU A 266 -52.30 -82.02 21.98
C GLU A 266 -51.37 -80.84 22.33
N TRP A 267 -50.23 -80.75 21.64
CA TRP A 267 -49.29 -79.63 21.79
C TRP A 267 -49.94 -78.28 21.44
N LYS A 268 -49.90 -77.36 22.39
CA LYS A 268 -50.35 -75.98 22.21
C LYS A 268 -49.26 -74.99 22.59
N GLU A 269 -49.07 -73.97 21.76
CA GLU A 269 -48.15 -72.85 22.02
C GLU A 269 -48.77 -71.87 23.03
N PHE A 270 -47.95 -71.41 23.98
CA PHE A 270 -48.27 -70.40 24.98
C PHE A 270 -47.18 -69.33 24.97
N SER A 271 -47.56 -68.10 25.31
CA SER A 271 -46.61 -66.99 25.45
C SER A 271 -46.95 -66.09 26.63
N VAL A 272 -45.91 -65.47 27.20
CA VAL A 272 -46.03 -64.45 28.24
C VAL A 272 -44.94 -63.39 28.07
N ASP A 273 -45.34 -62.13 28.11
CA ASP A 273 -44.43 -60.98 28.06
C ASP A 273 -44.01 -60.57 29.48
N VAL A 274 -42.74 -60.24 29.66
CA VAL A 274 -42.15 -59.83 30.93
C VAL A 274 -41.13 -58.71 30.71
N LYS A 275 -41.09 -57.72 31.61
CA LYS A 275 -40.04 -56.70 31.64
C LYS A 275 -38.98 -57.08 32.67
N LEU A 276 -37.74 -57.21 32.23
CA LEU A 276 -36.60 -57.62 33.05
C LEU A 276 -35.62 -56.46 33.22
N LYS A 277 -34.90 -56.47 34.35
CA LYS A 277 -33.81 -55.53 34.60
C LYS A 277 -32.51 -56.13 34.12
N LYS A 278 -31.48 -55.31 33.93
CA LYS A 278 -30.13 -55.82 33.71
C LYS A 278 -29.71 -56.73 34.87
N GLY A 279 -29.39 -57.99 34.60
CA GLY A 279 -28.98 -58.92 35.64
C GLY A 279 -29.27 -60.39 35.33
N LYS A 280 -29.03 -61.23 36.33
CA LYS A 280 -29.38 -62.66 36.27
C LYS A 280 -30.83 -62.84 36.67
N HIS A 281 -31.54 -63.67 35.91
CA HIS A 281 -32.93 -64.03 36.14
C HIS A 281 -33.12 -65.53 36.04
N THR A 282 -34.07 -66.06 36.81
CA THR A 282 -34.46 -67.46 36.77
C THR A 282 -35.91 -67.58 36.33
N ILE A 283 -36.16 -68.22 35.19
CA ILE A 283 -37.52 -68.63 34.83
C ILE A 283 -37.85 -69.97 35.47
N GLN A 284 -39.06 -70.11 35.99
CA GLN A 284 -39.57 -71.35 36.55
C GLN A 284 -40.92 -71.72 35.96
N PHE A 285 -41.09 -73.01 35.66
CA PHE A 285 -42.36 -73.62 35.27
C PHE A 285 -42.85 -74.47 36.44
N VAL A 286 -44.03 -74.14 36.99
CA VAL A 286 -44.53 -74.73 38.25
C VAL A 286 -45.99 -75.16 38.11
N THR A 287 -46.29 -76.43 38.35
CA THR A 287 -47.67 -76.95 38.35
C THR A 287 -48.31 -76.87 39.74
N SER A 288 -49.64 -76.73 39.81
CA SER A 288 -50.39 -76.61 41.08
C SER A 288 -51.30 -77.78 41.46
N SER A 289 -51.37 -78.85 40.64
CA SER A 289 -52.26 -80.00 40.89
C SER A 289 -51.51 -81.25 41.32
N ASN A 290 -52.12 -82.02 42.23
CA ASN A 290 -51.50 -83.14 42.91
C ASN A 290 -51.74 -84.51 42.23
N ALA A 291 -52.16 -84.58 40.96
CA ALA A 291 -52.36 -85.87 40.29
C ALA A 291 -52.03 -85.96 38.78
N SER A 292 -51.49 -84.91 38.14
CA SER A 292 -51.49 -84.80 36.67
C SER A 292 -50.11 -84.59 36.05
N VAL A 293 -49.89 -85.15 34.85
CA VAL A 293 -48.66 -84.99 34.08
C VAL A 293 -48.76 -83.81 33.13
N LEU A 294 -47.82 -82.87 33.20
CA LEU A 294 -47.69 -81.78 32.23
C LEU A 294 -46.39 -81.94 31.44
N TYR A 295 -46.47 -81.85 30.12
CA TYR A 295 -45.33 -81.87 29.23
C TYR A 295 -45.05 -80.45 28.72
N VAL A 296 -43.79 -80.03 28.75
CA VAL A 296 -43.34 -78.73 28.24
C VAL A 296 -42.17 -78.95 27.26
N THR A 297 -42.22 -78.29 26.12
CA THR A 297 -41.14 -78.28 25.12
C THR A 297 -41.07 -76.93 24.41
N ASN A 298 -40.10 -76.78 23.50
CA ASN A 298 -39.89 -75.59 22.68
C ASN A 298 -39.84 -74.27 23.47
N VAL A 299 -39.21 -74.27 24.66
CA VAL A 299 -39.09 -73.04 25.47
C VAL A 299 -38.12 -72.06 24.80
N GLN A 300 -38.58 -70.83 24.59
CA GLN A 300 -37.81 -69.73 24.03
C GLN A 300 -37.99 -68.51 24.95
N ILE A 301 -36.89 -67.82 25.25
CA ILE A 301 -36.91 -66.58 26.02
C ILE A 301 -36.34 -65.52 25.10
N LYS A 302 -37.23 -64.75 24.47
CA LYS A 302 -36.93 -63.93 23.30
C LYS A 302 -36.95 -62.46 23.67
N GLN A 303 -35.87 -61.73 23.40
CA GLN A 303 -35.83 -60.27 23.56
C GLN A 303 -36.81 -59.57 22.60
N ASP A 304 -37.57 -58.60 23.08
CA ASP A 304 -38.37 -57.71 22.23
C ASP A 304 -37.52 -56.53 21.74
N ILE A 305 -37.24 -56.50 20.43
CA ILE A 305 -36.35 -55.50 19.82
C ILE A 305 -37.08 -54.15 19.62
N ILE A 306 -38.41 -54.14 19.53
CA ILE A 306 -39.19 -52.98 19.07
C ILE A 306 -39.07 -51.78 20.03
N GLU A 307 -39.03 -52.01 21.35
CA GLU A 307 -38.82 -50.95 22.35
C GLU A 307 -37.38 -50.40 22.32
N SER A 308 -36.38 -51.24 22.04
CA SER A 308 -34.96 -50.85 21.99
C SER A 308 -34.66 -49.95 20.78
N THR A 309 -35.19 -50.29 19.60
CA THR A 309 -34.99 -49.50 18.38
C THR A 309 -35.68 -48.13 18.43
N HIS A 310 -36.88 -48.03 19.00
CA HIS A 310 -37.56 -46.73 19.18
C HIS A 310 -36.77 -45.78 20.09
N SER A 311 -36.16 -46.31 21.16
CA SER A 311 -35.35 -45.51 22.08
C SER A 311 -34.08 -44.97 21.41
N GLN A 312 -33.39 -45.80 20.62
CA GLN A 312 -32.18 -45.39 19.89
C GLN A 312 -32.46 -44.34 18.81
N ILE A 313 -33.59 -44.46 18.09
CA ILE A 313 -34.02 -43.48 17.08
C ILE A 313 -34.29 -42.12 17.72
N ASN A 314 -34.98 -42.08 18.85
CA ASN A 314 -35.27 -40.82 19.55
C ASN A 314 -33.99 -40.13 20.07
N ILE A 315 -33.02 -40.90 20.57
CA ILE A 315 -31.72 -40.36 21.01
C ILE A 315 -30.94 -39.78 19.82
N LEU A 316 -30.94 -40.47 18.67
CA LEU A 316 -30.32 -39.97 17.43
C LEU A 316 -31.01 -38.71 16.93
N GLN A 317 -32.34 -38.64 16.96
CA GLN A 317 -33.09 -37.45 16.59
C GLN A 317 -32.73 -36.26 17.47
N SER A 318 -32.73 -36.41 18.80
CA SER A 318 -32.35 -35.33 19.72
C SER A 318 -30.88 -34.91 19.58
N SER A 319 -29.98 -35.84 19.26
CA SER A 319 -28.57 -35.54 18.99
C SER A 319 -28.38 -34.79 17.67
N ILE A 320 -29.15 -35.14 16.63
CA ILE A 320 -29.17 -34.43 15.35
C ILE A 320 -29.76 -33.03 15.54
N GLU A 321 -30.91 -32.88 16.20
CA GLU A 321 -31.51 -31.57 16.52
C GLU A 321 -30.54 -30.71 17.33
N SER A 322 -29.83 -31.27 18.30
CA SER A 322 -28.79 -30.57 19.07
C SER A 322 -27.61 -30.15 18.19
N LYS A 323 -27.09 -31.01 17.31
CA LYS A 323 -25.97 -30.68 16.41
C LYS A 323 -26.35 -29.66 15.34
N VAL A 324 -27.55 -29.76 14.77
CA VAL A 324 -28.09 -28.77 13.84
C VAL A 324 -28.29 -27.42 14.54
N SER A 325 -28.69 -27.43 15.81
CA SER A 325 -28.81 -26.20 16.61
C SER A 325 -27.45 -25.59 17.00
N LYS A 326 -26.41 -26.42 17.22
CA LYS A 326 -25.09 -25.95 17.68
C LYS A 326 -24.18 -25.46 16.55
N ASN A 327 -24.38 -25.95 15.32
CA ASN A 327 -23.53 -25.62 14.17
C ASN A 327 -24.28 -25.07 12.93
N GLY A 328 -25.61 -25.02 12.94
CA GLY A 328 -26.42 -24.68 11.75
C GLY A 328 -26.85 -23.21 11.61
N ILE A 329 -26.50 -22.31 12.54
CA ILE A 329 -26.94 -20.90 12.54
C ILE A 329 -25.77 -19.98 12.97
N ILE A 330 -24.61 -20.06 12.29
CA ILE A 330 -23.60 -18.98 12.33
C ILE A 330 -23.48 -18.26 10.97
N SER A 331 -24.35 -18.61 10.01
CA SER A 331 -24.50 -17.89 8.73
C SER A 331 -25.91 -17.35 8.50
N SER A 332 -26.66 -17.05 9.56
CA SER A 332 -27.88 -16.25 9.47
C SER A 332 -27.55 -14.79 9.24
N ILE A 333 -27.00 -14.51 8.06
CA ILE A 333 -27.26 -13.24 7.41
C ILE A 333 -28.77 -13.23 7.18
N ASN A 334 -29.47 -12.47 8.00
CA ASN A 334 -30.89 -12.20 7.81
C ASN A 334 -31.03 -11.31 6.57
N GLN A 335 -31.03 -11.92 5.39
CA GLN A 335 -31.31 -11.23 4.13
C GLN A 335 -32.82 -11.22 3.95
N SER A 336 -33.48 -10.10 4.22
CA SER A 336 -34.79 -9.88 3.60
C SER A 336 -34.57 -9.60 2.11
N SER A 337 -35.59 -9.79 1.29
CA SER A 337 -35.57 -9.41 -0.13
C SER A 337 -35.40 -7.90 -0.38
N GLU A 338 -35.31 -7.09 0.67
CA GLU A 338 -35.35 -5.62 0.60
C GLU A 338 -34.06 -4.95 1.10
N LYS A 339 -33.36 -5.52 2.10
CA LYS A 339 -32.10 -4.97 2.61
C LYS A 339 -31.32 -5.98 3.47
N VAL A 340 -30.00 -5.94 3.34
CA VAL A 340 -29.06 -6.56 4.28
C VAL A 340 -28.31 -5.45 5.01
N SER A 341 -28.36 -5.41 6.34
CA SER A 341 -27.48 -4.56 7.16
C SER A 341 -26.56 -5.45 7.99
N ILE A 342 -25.26 -5.15 7.98
CA ILE A 342 -24.25 -5.89 8.75
C ILE A 342 -23.69 -4.94 9.81
N SER A 343 -24.09 -5.15 11.07
CA SER A 343 -23.58 -4.39 12.22
C SER A 343 -22.88 -5.36 13.17
N ALA A 344 -21.57 -5.51 13.01
CA ALA A 344 -20.76 -6.40 13.84
C ALA A 344 -19.37 -5.81 14.13
N ASN A 345 -18.89 -5.99 15.36
CA ASN A 345 -17.63 -5.42 15.83
C ASN A 345 -16.37 -6.11 15.28
N LYS A 346 -16.51 -7.19 14.51
CA LYS A 346 -15.40 -8.04 14.05
C LYS A 346 -15.52 -8.40 12.56
N ILE A 347 -16.05 -7.49 11.74
CA ILE A 347 -16.12 -7.74 10.30
C ILE A 347 -14.72 -7.52 9.72
N ASN A 348 -14.14 -8.59 9.19
CA ASN A 348 -12.89 -8.51 8.45
C ASN A 348 -13.20 -8.72 6.95
N PHE A 349 -12.99 -7.67 6.15
CA PHE A 349 -13.14 -7.72 4.70
C PHE A 349 -11.81 -8.12 4.06
N ASN A 350 -11.68 -9.39 3.65
CA ASN A 350 -10.50 -9.88 2.93
C ASN A 350 -10.86 -10.03 1.45
N GLY A 351 -10.16 -9.31 0.56
CA GLY A 351 -10.41 -9.31 -0.89
C GLY A 351 -11.05 -8.01 -1.41
N LEU A 352 -11.43 -7.98 -2.70
CA LEU A 352 -12.15 -6.86 -3.31
C LEU A 352 -13.58 -6.82 -2.74
N VAL A 353 -13.95 -5.68 -2.13
CA VAL A 353 -15.31 -5.43 -1.65
C VAL A 353 -15.90 -4.25 -2.40
N THR A 354 -16.78 -4.56 -3.35
CA THR A 354 -17.52 -3.57 -4.13
C THR A 354 -18.88 -3.38 -3.47
N ALA A 355 -19.11 -2.22 -2.82
CA ALA A 355 -20.45 -1.89 -2.31
C ALA A 355 -21.40 -1.60 -3.48
N ASN A 356 -20.89 -0.89 -4.49
CA ASN A 356 -21.47 -0.69 -5.82
C ASN A 356 -20.36 -0.23 -6.78
N ASN A 357 -20.70 0.14 -8.02
CA ASN A 357 -19.72 0.62 -9.00
C ASN A 357 -19.09 1.98 -8.65
N TYR A 358 -19.56 2.67 -7.59
CA TYR A 358 -19.09 3.98 -7.17
C TYR A 358 -18.24 3.95 -5.88
N PHE A 359 -18.31 2.89 -5.06
CA PHE A 359 -17.49 2.73 -3.86
C PHE A 359 -16.95 1.31 -3.72
N GLN A 360 -15.62 1.19 -3.67
CA GLN A 360 -14.89 -0.07 -3.64
C GLN A 360 -13.77 -0.02 -2.60
N ILE A 361 -13.58 -1.11 -1.85
CA ILE A 361 -12.37 -1.36 -1.06
C ILE A 361 -11.56 -2.41 -1.82
N LEU A 362 -10.34 -2.05 -2.21
CA LEU A 362 -9.44 -2.88 -3.01
C LEU A 362 -8.70 -3.90 -2.13
N THR A 363 -8.12 -4.91 -2.79
CA THR A 363 -7.42 -6.03 -2.13
C THR A 363 -6.18 -5.60 -1.35
N ASP A 364 -5.59 -4.46 -1.68
CA ASP A 364 -4.42 -3.87 -1.00
C ASP A 364 -4.81 -2.98 0.19
N GLY A 365 -6.12 -2.85 0.48
CA GLY A 365 -6.66 -2.01 1.54
C GLY A 365 -6.91 -0.55 1.15
N SER A 366 -6.59 -0.15 -0.08
CA SER A 366 -6.99 1.15 -0.62
C SER A 366 -8.48 1.18 -0.99
N PHE A 367 -9.02 2.35 -1.31
CA PHE A 367 -10.42 2.49 -1.73
C PHE A 367 -10.57 3.38 -2.96
N VAL A 368 -11.64 3.14 -3.72
CA VAL A 368 -12.06 3.96 -4.87
C VAL A 368 -13.43 4.53 -4.56
N ALA A 369 -13.58 5.84 -4.68
CA ALA A 369 -14.85 6.55 -4.51
C ALA A 369 -15.08 7.48 -5.71
N THR A 370 -16.04 7.14 -6.57
CA THR A 370 -16.43 7.95 -7.73
C THR A 370 -17.60 8.87 -7.40
N TYR A 371 -18.46 8.49 -6.45
CA TYR A 371 -19.59 9.30 -5.97
C TYR A 371 -19.70 9.21 -4.45
N GLY A 372 -20.07 10.31 -3.79
CA GLY A 372 -20.37 10.32 -2.37
C GLY A 372 -20.10 11.66 -1.69
N THR A 373 -19.92 11.62 -0.36
CA THR A 373 -19.48 12.78 0.42
C THR A 373 -18.31 12.42 1.33
N LEU A 374 -17.33 13.33 1.46
CA LEU A 374 -16.14 13.18 2.30
C LEU A 374 -16.02 14.38 3.23
N GLY A 375 -16.29 14.21 4.52
CA GLY A 375 -16.21 15.32 5.49
C GLY A 375 -17.14 16.50 5.15
N GLY A 376 -18.24 16.23 4.44
CA GLY A 376 -19.16 17.24 3.90
C GLY A 376 -18.95 17.51 2.41
N TRP A 377 -17.72 17.40 1.90
CA TRP A 377 -17.36 17.70 0.50
C TRP A 377 -18.00 16.71 -0.46
N THR A 378 -18.36 17.16 -1.65
CA THR A 378 -19.01 16.31 -2.65
C THR A 378 -17.95 15.60 -3.49
N VAL A 379 -18.10 14.29 -3.65
CA VAL A 379 -17.36 13.47 -4.63
C VAL A 379 -18.29 13.15 -5.78
N LYS A 380 -17.92 13.51 -7.00
CA LYS A 380 -18.68 13.22 -8.22
C LYS A 380 -17.73 12.97 -9.38
N ASP A 381 -17.89 11.84 -10.06
CA ASP A 381 -17.02 11.39 -11.16
C ASP A 381 -15.52 11.37 -10.76
N GLY A 382 -15.23 11.12 -9.48
CA GLY A 382 -13.86 11.14 -8.92
C GLY A 382 -13.31 12.53 -8.58
N ILE A 383 -14.01 13.61 -8.94
CA ILE A 383 -13.67 14.98 -8.57
C ILE A 383 -14.22 15.28 -7.18
N ILE A 384 -13.41 15.92 -6.33
CA ILE A 384 -13.80 16.30 -4.96
C ILE A 384 -13.97 17.83 -4.90
N LYS A 385 -15.17 18.29 -4.50
CA LYS A 385 -15.50 19.72 -4.36
C LYS A 385 -15.91 20.08 -2.94
N SER A 386 -15.39 21.19 -2.41
CA SER A 386 -15.89 21.78 -1.16
C SER A 386 -17.35 22.22 -1.29
N ASN A 387 -18.03 22.40 -0.15
CA ASN A 387 -19.47 22.72 -0.13
C ASN A 387 -19.82 24.06 -0.77
N ASP A 388 -18.90 25.01 -0.68
CA ASP A 388 -18.97 26.33 -1.31
C ASP A 388 -18.33 26.34 -2.69
N GLN A 389 -17.94 25.18 -3.22
CA GLN A 389 -17.26 24.97 -4.51
C GLN A 389 -15.93 25.71 -4.69
N LYS A 390 -15.43 26.38 -3.66
CA LYS A 390 -14.18 27.15 -3.70
C LYS A 390 -12.91 26.31 -3.79
N ILE A 391 -12.98 25.01 -3.51
CA ILE A 391 -11.84 24.11 -3.66
C ILE A 391 -12.29 22.91 -4.48
N VAL A 392 -11.58 22.65 -5.58
CA VAL A 392 -11.82 21.49 -6.44
C VAL A 392 -10.52 20.71 -6.59
N LEU A 393 -10.55 19.44 -6.23
CA LEU A 393 -9.49 18.47 -6.50
C LEU A 393 -9.87 17.69 -7.76
N ASP A 394 -9.13 17.91 -8.84
CA ASP A 394 -9.36 17.33 -10.16
C ASP A 394 -8.22 16.37 -10.52
N PRO A 395 -8.33 15.10 -10.10
CA PRO A 395 -7.32 14.11 -10.42
C PRO A 395 -7.28 13.74 -11.91
N GLU A 396 -8.34 13.99 -12.68
CA GLU A 396 -8.37 13.69 -14.12
C GLU A 396 -7.41 14.59 -14.89
N ASN A 397 -7.40 15.88 -14.54
CA ASN A 397 -6.52 16.87 -15.16
C ASN A 397 -5.23 17.15 -14.36
N ASN A 398 -5.00 16.44 -13.25
CA ASN A 398 -3.90 16.67 -12.30
C ASN A 398 -3.85 18.11 -11.74
N ARG A 399 -5.02 18.67 -11.39
CA ARG A 399 -5.15 20.07 -10.99
C ARG A 399 -5.85 20.24 -9.64
N ILE A 400 -5.50 21.33 -8.97
CA ILE A 400 -6.26 21.86 -7.83
C ILE A 400 -6.70 23.27 -8.18
N TYR A 401 -8.00 23.53 -8.06
CA TYR A 401 -8.58 24.84 -8.34
C TYR A 401 -9.10 25.50 -7.08
N PHE A 402 -8.97 26.83 -7.04
CA PHE A 402 -9.46 27.68 -5.96
C PHE A 402 -10.41 28.78 -6.49
N ASP A 403 -11.64 28.47 -6.92
CA ASP A 403 -12.67 29.48 -7.27
C ASP A 403 -14.09 28.91 -7.52
N ASP A 404 -15.11 29.79 -7.59
CA ASP A 404 -16.56 29.50 -7.73
C ASP A 404 -17.07 29.53 -9.21
N ASP A 405 -16.39 30.22 -10.15
CA ASP A 405 -17.04 30.67 -11.41
C ASP A 405 -16.44 30.14 -12.74
N GLY A 406 -15.67 29.07 -12.73
CA GLY A 406 -15.26 28.35 -13.96
C GLY A 406 -14.03 28.90 -14.69
N ASP A 407 -13.63 30.15 -14.41
CA ASP A 407 -12.29 30.66 -14.69
C ASP A 407 -11.46 30.60 -13.40
N PHE A 408 -10.48 29.71 -13.33
CA PHE A 408 -9.77 29.45 -12.07
C PHE A 408 -8.93 30.66 -11.62
N VAL A 409 -9.23 31.25 -10.46
CA VAL A 409 -8.39 32.31 -9.87
C VAL A 409 -6.99 31.81 -9.56
N THR A 410 -6.87 30.57 -9.10
CA THR A 410 -5.59 29.89 -8.90
C THR A 410 -5.72 28.42 -9.28
N GLU A 411 -4.81 27.96 -10.14
CA GLU A 411 -4.61 26.58 -10.52
C GLU A 411 -3.23 26.13 -10.04
N LEU A 412 -3.18 25.03 -9.28
CA LEU A 412 -1.95 24.29 -9.03
C LEU A 412 -1.89 23.10 -9.98
N SER A 413 -0.83 23.06 -10.79
CA SER A 413 -0.59 22.00 -11.77
C SER A 413 0.87 21.52 -11.70
N PRO A 414 1.21 20.39 -12.33
CA PRO A 414 2.61 19.95 -12.47
C PRO A 414 3.49 20.96 -13.21
N ASP A 415 2.90 21.80 -14.06
CA ASP A 415 3.59 22.83 -14.85
C ASP A 415 3.77 24.15 -14.08
N GLY A 416 3.30 24.21 -12.84
CA GLY A 416 3.45 25.35 -11.93
C GLY A 416 2.12 25.91 -11.44
N THR A 417 2.22 26.99 -10.65
CA THR A 417 1.08 27.76 -10.16
C THR A 417 0.70 28.81 -11.19
N ARG A 418 -0.53 28.74 -11.70
CA ARG A 418 -1.12 29.80 -12.52
C ARG A 418 -2.14 30.54 -11.67
N THR A 419 -2.02 31.85 -11.58
CA THR A 419 -2.97 32.67 -10.82
C THR A 419 -3.20 33.99 -11.52
N ASN A 420 -4.44 34.48 -11.51
CA ASN A 420 -4.77 35.82 -11.99
C ASN A 420 -4.15 36.89 -11.07
N PHE A 421 -4.05 36.60 -9.77
CA PHE A 421 -3.40 37.47 -8.78
C PHE A 421 -2.72 36.63 -7.71
N LEU A 422 -1.38 36.73 -7.60
CA LEU A 422 -0.69 36.29 -6.38
C LEU A 422 -0.76 37.40 -5.33
N THR A 423 -1.84 37.44 -4.55
CA THR A 423 -1.91 38.34 -3.40
C THR A 423 -1.21 37.71 -2.20
N VAL A 424 -0.04 38.24 -1.85
CA VAL A 424 0.67 37.86 -0.61
C VAL A 424 0.35 38.89 0.46
N ASP A 425 -0.73 38.66 1.20
CA ASP A 425 -1.15 39.56 2.29
C ASP A 425 -0.37 39.21 3.57
N GLY A 426 0.69 39.98 3.83
CA GLY A 426 1.43 39.87 5.09
C GLY A 426 0.66 40.56 6.20
N GLY A 427 -0.07 39.78 7.00
CA GLY A 427 -0.76 40.29 8.16
C GLY A 427 0.18 41.05 9.11
N ILE A 428 -0.19 42.28 9.47
CA ILE A 428 0.50 43.09 10.47
C ILE A 428 0.27 42.47 11.86
N VAL A 429 0.94 41.37 12.18
CA VAL A 429 1.21 40.95 13.56
C VAL A 429 2.53 40.17 13.60
N GLY A 430 3.62 40.79 14.05
CA GLY A 430 4.82 40.05 14.51
C GLY A 430 6.13 40.26 13.76
N GLY A 431 6.18 41.02 12.67
CA GLY A 431 7.44 41.31 11.97
C GLY A 431 7.88 40.27 10.94
N ASP A 432 6.98 39.36 10.54
CA ASP A 432 7.25 38.43 9.44
C ASP A 432 7.05 39.13 8.09
N ALA A 433 7.98 38.90 7.17
CA ALA A 433 7.88 39.43 5.81
C ALA A 433 6.75 38.71 5.05
N ALA A 434 5.91 39.47 4.35
CA ALA A 434 4.88 38.91 3.46
C ALA A 434 5.51 37.96 2.44
N LEU A 435 6.63 38.37 1.84
CA LEU A 435 7.42 37.57 0.91
C LEU A 435 8.90 37.64 1.31
N LEU A 436 9.47 36.51 1.72
CA LEU A 436 10.90 36.38 2.02
C LEU A 436 11.55 35.38 1.06
N ILE A 437 12.48 35.87 0.25
CA ILE A 437 13.32 35.03 -0.60
C ILE A 437 14.71 34.97 0.03
N SER A 438 14.91 33.97 0.90
CA SER A 438 16.16 33.80 1.65
C SER A 438 16.66 32.34 1.58
N ALA A 439 17.41 31.98 0.53
CA ALA A 439 18.32 30.83 0.56
C ALA A 439 19.34 30.84 -0.61
N ALA A 440 20.62 30.62 -0.28
CA ALA A 440 21.77 30.36 -1.16
C ALA A 440 22.11 31.43 -2.23
N SER A 441 23.36 31.41 -2.68
CA SER A 441 24.12 32.42 -3.46
C SER A 441 23.53 32.85 -4.82
N SER A 442 22.27 32.56 -5.12
CA SER A 442 21.64 32.79 -6.45
C SER A 442 20.12 33.04 -6.38
N SER A 443 19.58 33.44 -5.22
CA SER A 443 18.18 33.90 -5.12
C SER A 443 17.94 35.09 -6.05
N ARG A 444 16.92 35.02 -6.93
CA ARG A 444 16.49 36.12 -7.81
C ARG A 444 14.96 36.18 -7.90
N ILE A 445 14.43 37.39 -7.99
CA ILE A 445 13.06 37.64 -8.46
C ILE A 445 13.18 37.93 -9.96
N GLN A 446 12.55 37.12 -10.80
CA GLN A 446 12.54 37.29 -12.25
C GLN A 446 11.11 37.23 -12.75
N PHE A 447 10.75 38.19 -13.59
CA PHE A 447 9.48 38.25 -14.33
C PHE A 447 9.79 37.80 -15.76
N TYR A 448 9.21 36.68 -16.21
CA TYR A 448 9.43 36.12 -17.55
C TYR A 448 8.12 36.19 -18.30
N ASP A 449 8.09 36.88 -19.45
CA ASP A 449 6.88 37.06 -20.27
C ASP A 449 5.68 37.62 -19.46
N SER A 450 5.97 38.22 -18.31
CA SER A 450 4.97 38.76 -17.38
C SER A 450 4.63 40.21 -17.69
N PHE A 451 5.33 40.75 -18.68
CA PHE A 451 5.30 42.12 -19.09
C PHE A 451 4.85 42.10 -20.56
N SER A 452 3.67 42.65 -20.83
CA SER A 452 3.02 42.58 -22.13
C SER A 452 3.74 43.43 -23.19
N ASP A 453 3.68 42.97 -24.43
CA ASP A 453 4.26 43.69 -25.59
C ASP A 453 3.60 45.08 -25.85
N ASP A 454 2.53 45.42 -25.11
CA ASP A 454 1.81 46.70 -25.20
C ASP A 454 2.37 47.82 -24.28
N GLY A 455 3.35 47.50 -23.42
CA GLY A 455 4.29 48.49 -22.87
C GLY A 455 3.81 49.33 -21.68
N GLU A 456 2.97 48.79 -20.80
CA GLU A 456 2.54 49.44 -19.54
C GLU A 456 3.14 48.79 -18.28
N ASP A 457 4.17 47.98 -18.45
CA ASP A 457 4.72 47.19 -17.37
C ASP A 457 5.58 47.99 -16.41
N GLU A 458 5.18 47.98 -15.14
CA GLU A 458 5.87 48.71 -14.09
C GLU A 458 5.99 47.90 -12.80
N ILE A 459 7.13 48.08 -12.12
CA ILE A 459 7.30 47.66 -10.73
C ILE A 459 7.01 48.89 -9.85
N LYS A 460 5.81 48.97 -9.30
CA LYS A 460 5.40 50.00 -8.34
C LYS A 460 5.85 49.65 -6.92
N LEU A 461 6.72 50.47 -6.34
CA LEU A 461 7.14 50.39 -4.94
C LEU A 461 6.57 51.58 -4.16
N GLN A 462 5.60 51.34 -3.28
CA GLN A 462 4.99 52.37 -2.43
C GLN A 462 5.85 52.75 -1.21
N GLY A 463 6.83 51.91 -0.88
CA GLY A 463 7.76 52.11 0.24
C GLY A 463 9.20 52.32 -0.22
N ASN A 464 10.13 52.17 0.72
CA ASN A 464 11.56 52.33 0.43
C ASN A 464 12.13 51.10 -0.28
N LEU A 465 13.03 51.34 -1.24
CA LEU A 465 13.87 50.31 -1.86
C LEU A 465 15.28 50.38 -1.24
N GLU A 466 15.64 49.45 -0.36
CA GLU A 466 17.02 49.30 0.15
C GLU A 466 17.78 48.26 -0.69
N VAL A 467 18.89 48.67 -1.30
CA VAL A 467 19.77 47.78 -2.10
C VAL A 467 21.17 47.81 -1.50
N ARG A 468 21.64 46.67 -1.00
CA ARG A 468 23.04 46.50 -0.54
C ARG A 468 24.00 46.09 -1.66
N GLY A 469 23.45 45.60 -2.77
CA GLY A 469 24.18 45.23 -3.98
C GLY A 469 24.26 46.37 -5.01
N THR A 470 24.38 46.02 -6.28
CA THR A 470 24.42 46.98 -7.40
C THR A 470 23.02 47.39 -7.84
N LYS A 471 22.87 48.65 -8.29
CA LYS A 471 21.73 49.15 -9.06
C LYS A 471 22.27 49.75 -10.36
N SER A 472 22.01 49.07 -11.47
CA SER A 472 22.50 49.48 -12.80
C SER A 472 21.40 49.31 -13.85
N ARG A 473 21.45 50.15 -14.88
CA ARG A 473 20.66 49.99 -16.11
C ARG A 473 21.50 49.19 -17.09
N VAL A 474 20.88 48.24 -17.80
CA VAL A 474 21.48 47.61 -18.97
C VAL A 474 21.22 48.52 -20.18
N ALA A 475 22.27 49.08 -20.77
CA ALA A 475 22.21 49.79 -22.03
C ALA A 475 22.65 48.86 -23.16
N ARG A 476 21.77 48.71 -24.16
CA ARG A 476 22.09 48.03 -25.41
C ARG A 476 22.96 48.94 -26.24
N THR A 477 24.04 48.39 -26.76
CA THR A 477 25.00 49.03 -27.66
C THR A 477 24.88 48.38 -29.04
N GLU A 478 25.28 49.10 -30.07
CA GLU A 478 25.18 48.63 -31.46
C GLU A 478 26.41 47.79 -31.83
N ASN A 479 27.60 48.28 -31.47
CA ASN A 479 28.87 47.63 -31.82
C ASN A 479 29.54 46.93 -30.64
N PHE A 480 28.97 47.04 -29.44
CA PHE A 480 29.48 46.41 -28.23
C PHE A 480 28.44 45.44 -27.65
N SER A 481 28.81 44.70 -26.60
CA SER A 481 27.80 43.96 -25.82
C SER A 481 27.11 44.89 -24.84
N ASP A 482 25.99 44.44 -24.28
CA ASP A 482 25.27 45.12 -23.21
C ASP A 482 26.21 45.70 -22.12
N ARG A 483 25.96 46.95 -21.72
CA ARG A 483 26.74 47.66 -20.71
C ARG A 483 25.90 47.99 -19.49
N LEU A 484 26.49 47.78 -18.31
CA LEU A 484 25.89 48.15 -17.03
C LEU A 484 26.26 49.59 -16.70
N LEU A 485 25.27 50.46 -16.60
CA LEU A 485 25.44 51.86 -16.28
C LEU A 485 24.86 52.17 -14.90
N TYR A 486 25.72 52.70 -14.04
CA TYR A 486 25.37 53.06 -12.67
C TYR A 486 24.95 54.53 -12.64
N CYS A 487 23.65 54.74 -12.52
CA CYS A 487 23.02 56.01 -12.86
C CYS A 487 22.97 56.99 -11.67
N TYR A 488 23.10 58.27 -11.97
CA TYR A 488 22.68 59.34 -11.07
C TYR A 488 21.16 59.49 -11.13
N GLU A 489 20.54 59.77 -9.98
CA GLU A 489 19.16 60.22 -9.96
C GLU A 489 19.13 61.72 -10.28
N THR A 490 18.59 62.08 -11.45
CA THR A 490 18.59 63.45 -11.99
C THR A 490 17.24 63.76 -12.66
N PRO A 491 16.80 65.03 -12.68
CA PRO A 491 15.54 65.42 -13.32
C PRO A 491 15.43 65.12 -14.83
N THR A 492 16.57 64.95 -15.49
CA THR A 492 16.70 64.50 -16.88
C THR A 492 17.51 63.21 -16.84
N PRO A 493 17.15 62.15 -17.56
CA PRO A 493 17.94 60.91 -17.56
C PRO A 493 19.35 61.16 -18.10
N MET A 494 20.36 61.14 -17.24
CA MET A 494 21.75 61.36 -17.63
C MET A 494 22.65 60.18 -17.26
N PHE A 495 23.68 59.96 -18.08
CA PHE A 495 24.86 59.20 -17.68
C PHE A 495 26.06 60.13 -17.54
N GLY A 496 27.01 59.74 -16.72
CA GLY A 496 28.26 60.48 -16.59
C GLY A 496 29.46 59.56 -16.47
N ASP A 497 30.60 60.09 -16.88
CA ASP A 497 31.90 59.46 -16.75
C ASP A 497 32.87 60.41 -16.05
N LEU A 498 33.88 59.84 -15.38
CA LEU A 498 34.85 60.58 -14.58
C LEU A 498 36.27 60.14 -14.92
N GLY A 499 37.16 61.12 -15.00
CA GLY A 499 38.58 60.85 -15.16
C GLY A 499 39.47 61.99 -14.72
N CYS A 500 40.76 61.84 -15.01
CA CYS A 500 41.76 62.87 -14.78
C CYS A 500 42.45 63.25 -16.09
N GLY A 501 42.98 64.47 -16.13
CA GLY A 501 43.79 64.97 -17.24
C GLY A 501 44.94 65.82 -16.76
N LYS A 502 45.89 66.09 -17.66
CA LYS A 502 46.98 67.05 -17.45
C LYS A 502 47.23 67.82 -18.74
N THR A 503 47.20 69.15 -18.66
CA THR A 503 47.54 69.99 -19.82
C THR A 503 49.01 69.80 -20.21
N ASN A 504 49.33 69.90 -21.50
CA ASN A 504 50.71 69.83 -21.97
C ASN A 504 51.49 71.14 -21.69
N ASP A 505 52.70 71.24 -22.23
CA ASP A 505 53.57 72.43 -22.16
C ASP A 505 52.96 73.68 -22.81
N ARG A 506 51.97 73.51 -23.69
CA ARG A 506 51.18 74.59 -24.31
C ARG A 506 49.87 74.88 -23.58
N GLY A 507 49.58 74.18 -22.49
CA GLY A 507 48.34 74.37 -21.75
C GLY A 507 47.11 73.73 -22.40
N ILE A 508 47.28 72.71 -23.25
CA ILE A 508 46.18 72.07 -23.99
C ILE A 508 46.14 70.57 -23.66
N VAL A 509 44.95 69.98 -23.58
CA VAL A 509 44.74 68.54 -23.62
C VAL A 509 43.39 68.22 -24.28
N ILE A 510 43.34 67.09 -24.99
CA ILE A 510 42.12 66.53 -25.55
C ILE A 510 41.74 65.33 -24.67
N VAL A 511 40.48 65.28 -24.25
CA VAL A 511 39.93 64.17 -23.49
C VAL A 511 38.90 63.47 -24.38
N ASP A 512 39.21 62.25 -24.77
CA ASP A 512 38.32 61.42 -25.58
C ASP A 512 37.17 60.89 -24.73
N ILE A 513 35.98 60.87 -25.31
CA ILE A 513 34.82 60.16 -24.77
C ILE A 513 34.96 58.70 -25.18
N ASP A 514 34.90 57.78 -24.21
CA ASP A 514 35.02 56.35 -24.49
C ASP A 514 34.00 55.91 -25.56
N PRO A 515 34.41 55.20 -26.63
CA PRO A 515 33.50 54.76 -27.68
C PRO A 515 32.34 53.88 -27.19
N GLU A 516 32.57 53.03 -26.18
CA GLU A 516 31.50 52.23 -25.56
C GLU A 516 30.52 53.13 -24.80
N PHE A 517 31.02 54.15 -24.09
CA PHE A 517 30.18 55.11 -23.38
C PHE A 517 29.37 55.95 -24.35
N SER A 518 29.98 56.40 -25.45
CA SER A 518 29.37 57.23 -26.49
C SER A 518 28.13 56.57 -27.11
N GLU A 519 28.09 55.24 -27.28
CA GLU A 519 26.90 54.54 -27.80
C GLU A 519 25.69 54.58 -26.84
N THR A 520 25.92 54.91 -25.57
CA THR A 520 24.88 54.91 -24.52
C THR A 520 24.30 56.32 -24.25
N ILE A 521 24.95 57.36 -24.76
CA ILE A 521 24.60 58.76 -24.54
C ILE A 521 24.33 59.46 -25.88
N ASN A 522 23.72 60.63 -25.82
CA ASN A 522 23.66 61.55 -26.95
C ASN A 522 24.65 62.70 -26.72
N SER A 523 25.85 62.59 -27.28
CA SER A 523 26.88 63.64 -27.27
C SER A 523 26.80 64.59 -28.46
N GLY A 524 25.88 64.36 -29.41
CA GLY A 524 25.55 65.27 -30.52
C GLY A 524 24.71 66.48 -30.12
N ILE A 525 24.24 66.49 -28.88
CA ILE A 525 23.55 67.62 -28.25
C ILE A 525 24.40 68.19 -27.11
N GLU A 526 23.96 69.32 -26.55
CA GLU A 526 24.66 70.01 -25.47
C GLU A 526 24.85 69.09 -24.24
N TYR A 527 26.11 68.76 -23.94
CA TYR A 527 26.53 68.03 -22.74
C TYR A 527 27.36 68.91 -21.80
N GLN A 528 27.43 68.54 -20.52
CA GLN A 528 28.18 69.31 -19.51
C GLN A 528 29.51 68.64 -19.17
N VAL A 529 30.56 69.45 -19.07
CA VAL A 529 31.88 69.03 -18.58
C VAL A 529 32.23 69.90 -17.38
N PHE A 530 32.46 69.25 -16.25
CA PHE A 530 32.88 69.89 -15.01
C PHE A 530 34.38 69.63 -14.82
N LEU A 531 35.14 70.68 -14.57
CA LEU A 531 36.58 70.60 -14.37
C LEU A 531 36.94 71.01 -12.94
N GLN A 532 37.80 70.23 -12.30
CA GLN A 532 38.38 70.54 -11.00
C GLN A 532 39.90 70.60 -11.12
N LYS A 533 40.47 71.81 -11.01
CA LYS A 533 41.93 71.98 -10.99
C LYS A 533 42.54 71.35 -9.74
N GLU A 534 43.69 70.70 -9.92
CA GLU A 534 44.48 70.07 -8.85
C GLU A 534 45.82 70.79 -8.65
N GLY A 535 45.83 72.10 -8.86
CA GLY A 535 46.99 72.97 -8.69
C GLY A 535 46.67 74.43 -8.99
N ASP A 536 47.65 75.29 -8.77
CA ASP A 536 47.53 76.73 -9.05
C ASP A 536 47.49 76.98 -10.56
N GLY A 537 46.57 77.84 -10.98
CA GLY A 537 46.35 78.18 -12.38
C GLY A 537 44.87 78.18 -12.76
N ASP A 538 44.64 78.35 -14.06
CA ASP A 538 43.32 78.37 -14.67
C ASP A 538 43.15 77.17 -15.60
N ILE A 539 41.92 76.65 -15.67
CA ILE A 539 41.51 75.64 -16.64
C ILE A 539 40.08 75.95 -17.10
N TRP A 540 39.77 75.66 -18.36
CA TRP A 540 38.43 75.78 -18.93
C TRP A 540 38.26 74.82 -20.09
N VAL A 541 37.01 74.48 -20.39
CA VAL A 541 36.63 73.73 -21.59
C VAL A 541 36.67 74.70 -22.76
N ALA A 542 37.52 74.43 -23.75
CA ALA A 542 37.66 75.27 -24.93
C ALA A 542 36.69 74.85 -26.03
N GLU A 543 36.53 73.55 -26.25
CA GLU A 543 35.71 72.97 -27.33
C GLU A 543 35.08 71.66 -26.83
N LYS A 544 33.88 71.36 -27.34
CA LYS A 544 33.12 70.13 -27.07
C LYS A 544 32.68 69.55 -28.41
N GLU A 545 33.05 68.32 -28.68
CA GLU A 545 32.68 67.56 -29.87
C GLU A 545 32.00 66.25 -29.45
N GLU A 546 31.44 65.50 -30.40
CA GLU A 546 30.70 64.25 -30.10
C GLU A 546 31.56 63.16 -29.47
N SER A 547 32.85 63.11 -29.82
CA SER A 547 33.78 62.05 -29.39
C SER A 547 34.89 62.52 -28.46
N TYR A 548 34.98 63.83 -28.18
CA TYR A 548 36.00 64.37 -27.28
C TYR A 548 35.64 65.79 -26.82
N PHE A 549 36.35 66.27 -25.80
CA PHE A 549 36.37 67.70 -25.46
C PHE A 549 37.81 68.19 -25.23
N THR A 550 38.05 69.46 -25.56
CA THR A 550 39.37 70.09 -25.40
C THR A 550 39.38 70.94 -24.14
N VAL A 551 40.35 70.71 -23.25
CA VAL A 551 40.61 71.54 -22.08
C VAL A 551 41.84 72.40 -22.33
N ARG A 552 41.73 73.70 -22.04
CA ARG A 552 42.84 74.65 -22.07
C ARG A 552 43.07 75.28 -20.71
N GLY A 553 44.30 75.71 -20.45
CA GLY A 553 44.66 76.27 -19.16
C GLY A 553 46.15 76.53 -18.97
N THR A 554 46.55 76.61 -17.71
CA THR A 554 47.95 76.70 -17.31
C THR A 554 48.71 75.46 -17.77
N PRO A 555 49.92 75.59 -18.37
CA PRO A 555 50.74 74.45 -18.78
C PRO A 555 51.06 73.48 -17.65
N ASN A 556 51.05 72.18 -17.97
CA ASN A 556 51.36 71.09 -17.03
C ASN A 556 50.46 71.03 -15.77
N LEU A 557 49.28 71.64 -15.80
CA LEU A 557 48.31 71.62 -14.71
C LEU A 557 47.48 70.33 -14.75
N LYS A 558 47.44 69.62 -13.62
CA LYS A 558 46.60 68.43 -13.43
C LYS A 558 45.18 68.87 -13.07
N PHE A 559 44.20 68.12 -13.53
CA PHE A 559 42.79 68.33 -13.20
C PHE A 559 42.02 67.01 -13.21
N SER A 560 40.89 67.00 -12.52
CA SER A 560 39.85 65.99 -12.66
C SER A 560 38.71 66.53 -13.52
N TRP A 561 38.03 65.64 -14.24
CA TRP A 561 36.89 65.96 -15.07
C TRP A 561 35.72 65.02 -14.80
N GLU A 562 34.51 65.55 -14.93
CA GLU A 562 33.26 64.79 -15.00
C GLU A 562 32.50 65.25 -16.23
N VAL A 563 32.10 64.32 -17.08
CA VAL A 563 31.20 64.59 -18.21
C VAL A 563 29.81 64.07 -17.87
N LYS A 564 28.77 64.84 -18.17
CA LYS A 564 27.36 64.44 -18.03
C LYS A 564 26.64 64.62 -19.35
N CYS A 565 26.09 63.54 -19.86
CA CYS A 565 25.38 63.51 -21.14
C CYS A 565 23.99 62.91 -20.95
N ILE A 566 23.03 63.35 -21.75
CA ILE A 566 21.67 62.79 -21.73
C ILE A 566 21.72 61.38 -22.31
N GLN A 567 20.93 60.47 -21.73
CA GLN A 567 20.84 59.10 -22.23
C GLN A 567 20.27 59.09 -23.65
N LYS A 568 20.87 58.30 -24.53
CA LYS A 568 20.39 58.14 -25.91
C LYS A 568 18.96 57.61 -25.92
N SER A 569 18.08 58.22 -26.71
CA SER A 569 16.62 57.95 -26.80
C SER A 569 15.75 58.51 -25.65
N PHE A 570 16.32 59.26 -24.71
CA PHE A 570 15.60 59.89 -23.59
C PHE A 570 15.76 61.42 -23.57
N GLU A 571 16.18 62.01 -24.70
CA GLU A 571 16.54 63.42 -24.84
C GLU A 571 15.38 64.39 -24.60
N HIS A 572 14.16 63.90 -24.76
CA HIS A 572 12.92 64.66 -24.63
C HIS A 572 12.39 64.69 -23.18
N LEU A 573 12.98 63.92 -22.26
CA LEU A 573 12.45 63.79 -20.89
C LEU A 573 13.07 64.79 -19.92
N ARG A 574 12.22 65.57 -19.23
CA ARG A 574 12.67 66.45 -18.15
C ARG A 574 11.50 66.92 -17.28
N LEU A 575 11.48 66.47 -16.01
CA LEU A 575 10.45 66.88 -15.03
C LEU A 575 9.03 66.79 -15.57
N ASP A 576 8.77 65.89 -16.51
CA ASP A 576 7.45 65.75 -17.11
C ASP A 576 6.47 65.29 -16.04
N GLU A 577 5.26 65.84 -16.08
CA GLU A 577 4.17 65.30 -15.29
C GLU A 577 3.96 63.85 -15.70
N LYS A 578 3.82 62.96 -14.71
CA LYS A 578 3.73 61.51 -14.95
C LYS A 578 2.69 61.18 -16.04
N GLU A 579 1.52 61.81 -15.98
CA GLU A 579 0.44 61.61 -16.95
C GLU A 579 0.80 62.07 -18.38
N VAL A 580 1.57 63.16 -18.50
CA VAL A 580 2.03 63.69 -19.79
C VAL A 580 3.12 62.80 -20.38
N GLN A 581 4.03 62.29 -19.53
CA GLN A 581 5.06 61.35 -19.94
C GLN A 581 4.43 60.03 -20.43
N GLU A 582 3.46 59.49 -19.69
CA GLU A 582 2.73 58.27 -20.07
C GLU A 582 1.98 58.44 -21.39
N ALA A 583 1.31 59.59 -21.58
CA ALA A 583 0.62 59.91 -22.83
C ALA A 583 1.58 60.03 -24.02
N ALA A 584 2.71 60.75 -23.86
CA ALA A 584 3.70 60.90 -24.93
C ALA A 584 4.37 59.57 -25.31
N GLN A 585 4.64 58.72 -24.32
CA GLN A 585 5.15 57.37 -24.56
C GLN A 585 4.12 56.49 -25.28
N LYS A 586 2.85 56.58 -24.92
CA LYS A 586 1.76 55.88 -25.60
C LYS A 586 1.63 56.33 -27.05
N ASP A 587 1.60 57.64 -27.31
CA ASP A 587 1.51 58.20 -28.66
C ASP A 587 2.70 57.76 -29.54
N ALA A 588 3.92 57.74 -29.00
CA ALA A 588 5.10 57.27 -29.72
C ALA A 588 5.02 55.76 -30.06
N ARG A 589 4.45 54.94 -29.16
CA ARG A 589 4.21 53.51 -29.41
C ARG A 589 3.15 53.28 -30.47
N ASP A 590 2.02 53.98 -30.36
CA ASP A 590 0.92 53.88 -31.32
C ASP A 590 1.42 54.27 -32.72
N ALA A 591 2.22 55.33 -32.84
CA ALA A 591 2.87 55.71 -34.09
C ALA A 591 3.80 54.60 -34.64
N GLN A 592 4.64 53.98 -33.80
CA GLN A 592 5.52 52.88 -34.24
C GLN A 592 4.72 51.67 -34.72
N LYS A 593 3.64 51.32 -34.03
CA LYS A 593 2.74 50.23 -34.40
C LYS A 593 2.08 50.52 -35.74
N ASP A 594 1.59 51.74 -35.94
CA ASP A 594 1.02 52.19 -37.21
C ASP A 594 2.04 52.10 -38.34
N TYR A 595 3.29 52.53 -38.10
CA TYR A 595 4.37 52.39 -39.09
C TYR A 595 4.66 50.94 -39.45
N ASN A 596 4.73 50.03 -38.48
CA ASN A 596 4.98 48.61 -38.74
C ASN A 596 3.84 47.99 -39.55
N ILE A 597 2.57 48.30 -39.21
CA ILE A 597 1.40 47.85 -39.97
C ILE A 597 1.48 48.35 -41.41
N ILE A 598 1.84 49.62 -41.62
CA ILE A 598 2.01 50.20 -42.96
C ILE A 598 3.13 49.49 -43.72
N ILE A 599 4.28 49.23 -43.09
CA ILE A 599 5.41 48.54 -43.72
C ILE A 599 5.03 47.11 -44.11
N ASP A 600 4.42 46.35 -43.21
CA ASP A 600 4.00 44.97 -43.47
C ASP A 600 2.98 44.92 -44.61
N THR A 601 2.02 45.85 -44.63
CA THR A 601 1.04 45.98 -45.73
C THR A 601 1.73 46.27 -47.05
N ILE A 602 2.70 47.20 -47.08
CA ILE A 602 3.44 47.54 -48.30
C ILE A 602 4.28 46.36 -48.79
N VAL A 603 4.90 45.59 -47.88
CA VAL A 603 5.69 44.40 -48.23
C VAL A 603 4.79 43.30 -48.79
N GLU A 604 3.65 43.03 -48.16
CA GLU A 604 2.66 42.07 -48.67
C GLU A 604 2.12 42.47 -50.05
N ASP A 605 1.83 43.75 -50.25
CA ASP A 605 1.38 44.28 -51.55
C ASP A 605 2.48 44.12 -52.62
N TYR A 606 3.74 44.40 -52.29
CA TYR A 606 4.88 44.20 -53.19
C TYR A 606 5.11 42.73 -53.54
N ASP A 607 5.07 41.83 -52.56
CA ASP A 607 5.24 40.39 -52.79
C ASP A 607 4.14 39.86 -53.71
N LYS A 608 2.90 40.32 -53.51
CA LYS A 608 1.77 39.96 -54.35
C LYS A 608 1.89 40.50 -55.78
N GLU A 609 2.34 41.75 -55.95
CA GLU A 609 2.59 42.35 -57.26
C GLU A 609 3.72 41.61 -58.00
N MET A 610 4.75 41.18 -57.27
CA MET A 610 5.85 40.36 -57.83
C MET A 610 5.40 38.95 -58.22
N GLU A 611 4.53 38.30 -57.44
CA GLU A 611 3.91 37.02 -57.82
C GLU A 611 3.03 37.14 -59.07
N GLU A 612 2.25 38.22 -59.20
CA GLU A 612 1.44 38.49 -60.38
C GLU A 612 2.32 38.69 -61.63
N LEU A 613 3.40 39.46 -61.54
CA LEU A 613 4.36 39.66 -62.65
C LEU A 613 5.06 38.36 -63.08
N ILE A 614 5.38 37.46 -62.14
CA ILE A 614 5.97 36.14 -62.43
C ILE A 614 4.95 35.22 -63.13
N ASN A 615 3.67 35.31 -62.76
CA ASN A 615 2.61 34.52 -63.36
C ASN A 615 2.19 35.03 -64.75
N GLU A 616 2.32 36.32 -65.04
CA GLU A 616 2.05 36.90 -66.36
C GLU A 616 3.20 36.72 -67.37
N SER A 617 4.40 36.31 -66.91
CA SER A 617 5.59 36.10 -67.75
C SER A 617 5.88 34.63 -68.09
N ASN A 618 4.99 33.71 -67.70
CA ASN A 618 4.90 32.32 -68.19
C ASN A 618 3.67 32.12 -69.07
#